data_AF-A0A5N6Y7N4-F1
#
_entry.id   AF-A0A5N6Y7N4-F1
#
_cell.length_a   1.000
_cell.length_b   1.000
_cell.length_c   1.000
_cell.angle_alpha   90.00
_cell.angle_beta   90.00
_cell.angle_gamma   90.00
#
_symmetry.space_group_name_H-M   'P 1'
#
loop_
_entity.id
_entity.type
_entity.pdbx_description
1 polymer ?
#
loop_
_entity_poly.entity_id
_entity_poly.type
_entity_poly.pdbx_seq_one_letter_code
_entity_poly.pdbx_strand_id
1 'polypeptide(L)' 'MKAFYVLSLLALAAFGLAQPNELPAPDSPERTQDCCHADSNGRCEDGTQGTPYCGYRSCNIFGCNCDGGCRH' A
#
# COMPACT_ATOMS: atom_id res chain seq x y z
N MET A 1 -36.61 4.41 -27.86
CA MET A 1 -36.47 3.68 -26.58
C MET A 1 -35.49 2.50 -26.69
N LYS A 2 -35.66 1.56 -27.62
CA LYS A 2 -34.71 0.43 -27.82
C LYS A 2 -33.28 0.85 -28.19
N ALA A 3 -33.11 1.85 -29.05
CA ALA A 3 -31.78 2.31 -29.48
C ALA A 3 -30.93 2.88 -28.34
N PHE A 4 -31.55 3.58 -27.38
CA PHE A 4 -30.85 4.14 -26.22
C PHE A 4 -30.31 3.05 -25.29
N TYR A 5 -31.06 1.96 -25.09
CA TYR A 5 -30.57 0.83 -24.29
C TYR A 5 -29.38 0.12 -24.95
N VAL A 6 -29.41 -0.04 -26.28
CA VAL A 6 -28.30 -0.64 -27.02
C VAL A 6 -27.04 0.22 -26.93
N LEU A 7 -27.18 1.54 -27.07
CA LEU A 7 -26.09 2.50 -26.89
C LEU A 7 -25.53 2.49 -25.46
N SER A 8 -26.40 2.44 -24.45
CA SER A 8 -25.97 2.36 -23.05
C SER A 8 -25.25 1.06 -22.71
N LEU A 9 -25.72 -0.08 -23.23
CA LEU A 9 -25.09 -1.38 -23.02
C LEU A 9 -23.72 -1.47 -23.71
N LEU A 10 -23.59 -0.93 -24.92
CA LEU A 10 -22.30 -0.83 -25.63
C LEU A 10 -21.30 0.06 -24.88
N ALA A 11 -21.77 1.18 -24.31
CA ALA A 11 -20.93 2.05 -23.50
C ALA A 11 -20.43 1.33 -22.24
N LEU A 12 -21.31 0.67 -21.47
CA LEU A 12 -20.94 -0.13 -20.29
C LEU A 12 -19.96 -1.26 -20.63
N ALA A 13 -20.16 -1.94 -21.75
CA ALA A 13 -19.25 -2.99 -22.22
C ALA A 13 -17.86 -2.44 -22.59
N ALA A 14 -17.79 -1.23 -23.15
CA ALA A 14 -16.52 -0.57 -23.46
C ALA A 14 -15.74 -0.16 -22.20
N PHE A 15 -16.44 0.36 -21.16
CA PHE A 15 -15.79 0.73 -19.91
C PHE A 15 -15.34 -0.49 -19.07
N GLY A 16 -16.08 -1.60 -19.13
CA GLY A 16 -15.73 -2.83 -18.40
C GLY A 16 -14.48 -3.55 -18.91
N LEU A 17 -14.05 -3.29 -20.15
CA LEU A 17 -12.87 -3.91 -20.77
C LEU A 17 -11.63 -2.98 -20.84
N ALA A 18 -11.81 -1.68 -20.60
CA ALA A 18 -10.75 -0.67 -20.78
C ALA A 18 -9.88 -0.43 -19.54
N GLN A 19 -10.21 -1.07 -18.41
CA GLN A 19 -9.37 -1.02 -17.22
C GLN A 19 -8.85 -2.43 -16.95
N PRO A 20 -7.70 -2.83 -17.53
CA PRO A 20 -7.01 -3.97 -16.98
C PRO A 20 -6.79 -3.68 -15.49
N ASN A 21 -7.17 -4.63 -14.63
CA ASN A 21 -6.78 -4.60 -13.21
C ASN A 21 -5.27 -4.84 -13.14
N GLU A 22 -4.48 -3.91 -13.69
CA GLU A 22 -3.05 -3.88 -13.47
C GLU A 22 -2.87 -3.58 -12.00
N LEU A 23 -2.52 -4.61 -11.23
CA LEU A 23 -1.96 -4.37 -9.92
C LEU A 23 -0.82 -3.36 -10.13
N PRO A 24 -0.77 -2.26 -9.37
CA PRO A 24 0.33 -1.34 -9.45
C PRO A 24 1.64 -2.13 -9.38
N ALA A 25 2.62 -1.73 -10.19
CA ALA A 25 3.92 -2.38 -10.23
C ALA A 25 4.44 -2.62 -8.80
N PRO A 26 5.16 -3.72 -8.54
CA PRO A 26 5.60 -4.07 -7.18
C PRO A 26 6.45 -2.96 -6.51
N ASP A 27 7.07 -2.09 -7.30
CA ASP A 27 7.85 -0.91 -6.92
C ASP A 27 7.10 0.43 -7.06
N SER A 28 5.79 0.41 -7.36
CA SER A 28 4.96 1.62 -7.36
C SER A 28 4.96 2.25 -5.96
N PRO A 29 5.00 3.59 -5.83
CA PRO A 29 4.90 4.27 -4.52
C PRO A 29 3.56 3.97 -3.80
N GLU A 30 2.53 3.51 -4.52
CA GLU A 30 1.28 3.02 -3.92
C GLU A 30 1.41 1.63 -3.26
N ARG A 31 2.49 0.90 -3.57
CA ARG A 31 2.82 -0.45 -3.05
C ARG A 31 3.99 -0.44 -2.06
N THR A 32 4.83 0.60 -2.06
CA THR A 32 5.94 0.74 -1.11
C THR A 32 5.40 1.15 0.25
N GLN A 33 5.31 0.21 1.19
CA GLN A 33 4.97 0.51 2.58
C GLN A 33 6.21 1.01 3.33
N ASP A 34 6.04 2.01 4.19
CA ASP A 34 7.11 2.45 5.10
C ASP A 34 7.45 1.33 6.10
N CYS A 35 8.74 1.00 6.17
CA CYS A 35 9.29 -0.04 7.05
C CYS A 35 10.18 0.59 8.12
N CYS A 36 9.95 0.20 9.37
CA CYS A 36 10.60 0.79 10.54
C CYS A 36 11.70 -0.13 11.08
N HIS A 37 12.76 -0.36 10.31
CA HIS A 37 13.86 -1.20 10.77
C HIS A 37 14.72 -0.49 11.82
N ALA A 38 15.22 -1.25 12.79
CA ALA A 38 16.25 -0.78 13.70
C ALA A 38 17.62 -0.81 13.01
N ASP A 39 18.57 -0.04 13.52
CA ASP A 39 19.96 -0.05 13.06
C ASP A 39 20.67 -1.39 13.38
N SER A 40 21.94 -1.51 12.99
CA SER A 40 22.76 -2.71 13.25
C SER A 40 22.97 -3.01 14.75
N ASN A 41 22.70 -2.03 15.63
CA ASN A 41 22.80 -2.17 17.08
C ASN A 41 21.42 -2.43 17.72
N GLY A 42 20.36 -2.58 16.91
CA GLY A 42 18.99 -2.76 17.35
C GLY A 42 18.35 -1.51 17.93
N ARG A 43 18.85 -0.31 17.60
CA ARG A 43 18.31 0.97 18.05
C ARG A 43 17.46 1.65 16.98
N CYS A 44 16.51 2.43 17.45
CA CYS A 44 15.76 3.38 16.63
C CYS A 44 16.50 4.71 16.58
N GLU A 45 16.17 5.56 15.61
CA GLU A 45 16.84 6.84 15.39
C GLU A 45 16.52 7.83 16.54
N ASP A 46 15.38 7.65 17.22
CA ASP A 46 15.04 8.32 18.49
C ASP A 46 15.91 7.89 19.69
N GLY A 47 16.84 6.96 19.48
CA GLY A 47 17.79 6.44 20.48
C GLY A 47 17.25 5.32 21.36
N THR A 48 15.96 4.97 21.25
CA THR A 48 15.34 3.88 22.01
C THR A 48 15.68 2.50 21.43
N GLN A 49 15.39 1.44 22.18
CA GLN A 49 15.56 0.06 21.69
C GLN A 49 14.41 -0.32 20.73
N GLY A 50 14.74 -0.93 19.59
CA GLY A 50 13.77 -1.58 18.71
C GLY A 50 13.19 -2.84 19.34
N THR A 51 11.87 -3.06 19.22
CA THR A 51 11.18 -4.19 19.86
C THR A 51 10.07 -4.77 18.98
N PRO A 52 10.35 -5.66 18.02
CA PRO A 52 11.59 -5.95 17.27
C PRO A 52 11.85 -4.96 16.13
N TYR A 53 10.94 -4.00 15.92
CA TYR A 53 11.02 -2.92 14.94
C TYR A 53 10.93 -1.56 15.66
N CYS A 54 11.12 -0.50 14.89
CA CYS A 54 11.04 0.89 15.31
C CYS A 54 9.68 1.53 15.07
N GLY A 55 8.61 0.75 14.87
CA GLY A 55 7.25 1.28 14.87
C GLY A 55 6.86 1.85 16.24
N TYR A 56 6.03 2.90 16.26
CA TYR A 56 5.41 3.38 17.51
C TYR A 56 4.39 2.39 18.08
N ARG A 57 3.73 1.61 17.21
CA ARG A 57 2.75 0.58 17.58
C ARG A 57 2.94 -0.64 16.68
N SER A 58 1.94 -1.52 16.67
CA SER A 58 1.90 -2.74 15.87
C SER A 58 2.21 -2.47 14.40
N CYS A 59 3.11 -3.28 13.86
CA CYS A 59 3.43 -3.36 12.44
C CYS A 59 2.92 -4.69 11.89
N ASN A 60 2.96 -4.85 10.57
CA ASN A 60 2.88 -6.17 9.97
C ASN A 60 4.14 -7.01 10.30
N ILE A 61 4.13 -8.29 9.92
CA ILE A 61 5.21 -9.23 10.25
C ILE A 61 6.58 -8.82 9.67
N PHE A 62 6.59 -8.04 8.58
CA PHE A 62 7.80 -7.55 7.92
C PHE A 62 8.35 -6.28 8.56
N GLY A 63 7.68 -5.72 9.57
CA GLY A 63 8.08 -4.46 10.20
C GLY A 63 7.70 -3.22 9.40
N CYS A 64 6.74 -3.37 8.50
CA CYS A 64 6.21 -2.28 7.69
C CYS A 64 4.77 -1.96 8.05
N ASN A 65 4.28 -0.83 7.55
CA ASN A 65 2.92 -0.35 7.80
C ASN A 65 2.60 -0.33 9.31
N CYS A 66 3.50 0.25 10.08
CA CYS A 66 3.38 0.39 11.52
C CYS A 66 2.33 1.45 11.86
N ASP A 67 1.40 1.13 12.75
CA ASP A 67 0.41 2.08 13.24
C ASP A 67 1.13 3.26 13.95
N GLY A 68 0.88 4.47 13.48
CA GLY A 68 1.56 5.67 13.99
C GLY A 68 2.97 5.91 13.43
N GLY A 69 3.42 5.10 12.47
CA GLY A 69 4.69 5.29 11.76
C GLY A 69 5.93 4.85 12.54
N CYS A 70 7.09 5.34 12.10
CA CYS A 70 8.41 4.98 12.63
C CYS A 70 8.93 5.99 13.66
N ARG A 71 9.63 5.46 14.66
CA ARG A 71 10.46 6.17 15.62
C ARG A 71 11.79 6.58 14.96
N HIS A 72 11.72 7.65 14.16
CA HIS A 72 12.89 8.39 13.71
C HIS A 72 13.45 9.24 14.86
#